data_AF-A0AA88HCF3-F1
#
_entry.id   AF-A0AA88HCF3-F1
#
_cell.length_a   1.000
_cell.length_b   1.000
_cell.length_c   1.000
_cell.angle_alpha   90.00
_cell.angle_beta   90.00
_cell.angle_gamma   90.00
#
_symmetry.space_group_name_H-M   'P 1'
#
loop_
_entity.id
_entity.type
_entity.pdbx_description
1 polymer ?
#
loop_
_entity_poly.entity_id
_entity_poly.type
_entity_poly.pdbx_seq_one_letter_code
_entity_poly.pdbx_strand_id
1 'polypeptide(L)'
;MFPSRAIKLDGQNAVYFCNRAAAHSKAENYKAAVDDCKKAIEIDPKYAKAYGRMGLAYSALKQYKESLEAYQMAVQLEPGNESYRVNVKISEDNLKQSTPEMPSLAARADAALGGSAILGIVADAILLGVARAGSDIVGNFTGMSDAVIAGIVSDTMASPSVQSYIDDVVEDMSS
;
A
#
# COMPACT_ATOMS: atom_id res chain seq x y z
N MET A 1 -2.55 -54.41 22.56
CA MET A 1 -1.95 -53.42 21.63
C MET A 1 -3.08 -52.48 21.24
N PHE A 2 -3.18 -51.30 21.88
CA PHE A 2 -4.24 -50.32 21.60
C PHE A 2 -3.80 -49.43 20.45
N PRO A 3 -4.40 -49.53 19.26
CA PRO A 3 -4.18 -48.52 18.24
C PRO A 3 -5.17 -47.37 18.47
N SER A 4 -4.75 -46.16 18.11
CA SER A 4 -5.67 -45.10 17.62
C SER A 4 -6.34 -44.10 18.59
N ARG A 5 -5.74 -43.72 19.73
CA ARG A 5 -6.28 -42.54 20.50
C ARG A 5 -5.30 -41.39 20.78
N ALA A 6 -4.04 -41.48 20.34
CA ALA A 6 -3.03 -40.47 20.65
C ALA A 6 -2.85 -39.34 19.59
N ILE A 7 -3.50 -39.38 18.43
CA ILE A 7 -3.23 -38.40 17.34
C ILE A 7 -4.53 -38.00 16.61
N LYS A 8 -5.56 -37.64 17.37
CA LYS A 8 -6.82 -37.04 16.85
C LYS A 8 -7.36 -35.94 17.77
N LEU A 9 -6.46 -35.17 18.39
CA LEU A 9 -6.82 -34.12 19.35
C LEU A 9 -6.47 -32.68 18.94
N ASP A 10 -5.79 -32.43 17.81
CA ASP A 10 -5.14 -31.12 17.59
C ASP A 10 -5.59 -30.36 16.34
N GLY A 11 -6.75 -30.71 15.76
CA GLY A 11 -7.35 -29.92 14.66
C GLY A 11 -8.09 -28.65 15.12
N GLN A 12 -8.39 -28.53 16.42
CA GLN A 12 -9.19 -27.44 17.01
C GLN A 12 -8.45 -26.69 18.13
N ASN A 13 -7.11 -26.72 18.12
CA ASN A 13 -6.33 -26.05 19.14
C ASN A 13 -5.64 -24.81 18.58
N ALA A 14 -6.26 -23.65 18.79
CA ALA A 14 -5.69 -22.36 18.37
C ALA A 14 -4.29 -22.13 18.95
N VAL A 15 -4.01 -22.64 20.17
CA VAL A 15 -2.70 -22.54 20.83
C VAL A 15 -1.64 -23.33 20.08
N TYR A 16 -1.96 -24.53 19.59
CA TYR A 16 -1.04 -25.34 18.78
C TYR A 16 -0.59 -24.59 17.52
N PHE A 17 -1.55 -24.11 16.72
CA PHE A 17 -1.24 -23.37 15.49
C PHE A 17 -0.48 -22.08 15.78
N CYS A 18 -0.88 -21.31 16.80
CA CYS A 18 -0.15 -20.11 17.22
C CYS A 18 1.30 -20.42 17.66
N ASN A 19 1.53 -21.53 18.37
CA ASN A 19 2.89 -21.94 18.77
C ASN A 19 3.73 -22.36 17.56
N ARG A 20 3.14 -23.10 16.63
CA ARG A 20 3.82 -23.47 15.37
C ARG A 20 4.14 -22.24 14.52
N ALA A 21 3.24 -21.25 14.47
CA ALA A 21 3.51 -19.97 13.82
C ALA A 21 4.76 -19.27 14.38
N ALA A 22 4.97 -19.26 15.69
CA ALA A 22 6.20 -18.70 16.25
C ALA A 22 7.45 -19.51 15.91
N ALA A 23 7.35 -20.84 15.83
CA ALA A 23 8.47 -21.65 15.36
C ALA A 23 8.81 -21.30 13.90
N HIS A 24 7.80 -21.12 13.05
CA HIS A 24 7.98 -20.63 11.68
C HIS A 24 8.59 -19.23 11.62
N SER A 25 8.13 -18.27 12.44
CA SER A 25 8.73 -16.93 12.51
C SER A 25 10.20 -16.96 12.93
N LYS A 26 10.56 -17.81 13.90
CA LYS A 26 11.96 -17.99 14.32
C LYS A 26 12.83 -18.63 13.24
N ALA A 27 12.22 -19.43 12.37
CA ALA A 27 12.88 -20.00 11.20
C ALA A 27 12.76 -19.11 9.95
N GLU A 28 12.36 -17.84 10.12
CA GLU A 28 12.15 -16.85 9.04
C GLU A 28 11.14 -17.28 7.95
N ASN A 29 10.34 -18.30 8.24
CA ASN A 29 9.29 -18.82 7.37
C ASN A 29 7.98 -18.05 7.57
N TYR A 30 8.01 -16.75 7.32
CA TYR A 30 6.92 -15.84 7.69
C TYR A 30 5.58 -16.15 6.99
N LYS A 31 5.60 -16.63 5.74
CA LYS A 31 4.36 -17.05 5.04
C LYS A 31 3.66 -18.21 5.76
N ALA A 32 4.41 -19.23 6.15
CA ALA A 32 3.87 -20.35 6.93
C ALA A 32 3.39 -19.91 8.32
N ALA A 33 4.08 -18.94 8.94
CA ALA A 33 3.65 -18.35 10.20
C ALA A 33 2.28 -17.63 10.05
N VAL A 34 2.06 -16.89 8.97
CA VAL A 34 0.77 -16.26 8.67
C VAL A 34 -0.33 -17.31 8.51
N ASP A 35 -0.10 -18.36 7.72
CA ASP A 35 -1.10 -19.41 7.49
C ASP A 35 -1.51 -20.12 8.78
N ASP A 36 -0.55 -20.37 9.67
CA ASP A 36 -0.85 -20.94 10.99
C ASP A 36 -1.57 -19.95 11.91
N CYS A 37 -1.23 -18.66 11.87
CA CYS A 37 -1.99 -17.66 12.62
C CYS A 37 -3.45 -17.58 12.12
N LYS A 38 -3.68 -17.64 10.81
CA LYS A 38 -5.04 -17.66 10.24
C LYS A 38 -5.84 -18.86 10.74
N LYS A 39 -5.25 -20.07 10.73
CA LYS A 39 -5.90 -21.26 11.31
C LYS A 39 -6.19 -21.10 12.80
N ALA A 40 -5.27 -20.50 13.57
CA ALA A 40 -5.50 -20.22 14.98
C ALA A 40 -6.68 -19.26 15.18
N ILE A 41 -6.82 -18.25 14.33
CA ILE A 41 -7.91 -17.25 14.34
C ILE A 41 -9.24 -17.86 13.89
N GLU A 42 -9.23 -18.75 12.89
CA GLU A 42 -10.43 -19.49 12.47
C GLU A 42 -10.99 -20.36 13.60
N ILE A 43 -10.11 -20.93 14.43
CA ILE A 43 -10.48 -21.75 15.59
C ILE A 43 -10.91 -20.87 16.77
N ASP A 44 -10.15 -19.83 17.09
CA ASP A 44 -10.45 -18.87 18.15
C ASP A 44 -10.23 -17.42 17.67
N PRO A 45 -11.30 -16.76 17.21
CA PRO A 45 -11.24 -15.36 16.75
C PRO A 45 -10.91 -14.36 17.86
N LYS A 46 -10.91 -14.76 19.14
CA LYS A 46 -10.56 -13.89 20.26
C LYS A 46 -9.14 -14.10 20.74
N TYR A 47 -8.34 -14.92 20.05
CA TYR A 47 -6.99 -15.22 20.47
C TYR A 47 -6.00 -14.12 20.05
N ALA A 48 -5.89 -13.07 20.88
CA ALA A 48 -5.05 -11.89 20.62
C ALA A 48 -3.60 -12.22 20.22
N LYS A 49 -3.02 -13.26 20.83
CA LYS A 49 -1.65 -13.70 20.53
C LYS A 49 -1.45 -14.17 19.09
N ALA A 50 -2.47 -14.78 18.47
CA ALA A 50 -2.41 -15.17 17.06
C ALA A 50 -2.37 -13.93 16.16
N TYR A 51 -3.20 -12.93 16.43
CA TYR A 51 -3.17 -11.65 15.72
C TYR A 51 -1.83 -10.92 15.87
N GLY A 52 -1.28 -10.85 17.08
CA GLY A 52 0.02 -10.21 17.30
C GLY A 52 1.17 -10.91 16.55
N ARG A 53 1.14 -12.25 16.46
CA ARG A 53 2.13 -13.02 15.67
C ARG A 53 1.93 -12.88 14.17
N MET A 54 0.67 -12.78 13.74
CA MET A 54 0.33 -12.50 12.34
C MET A 54 0.86 -11.12 11.93
N GLY A 55 0.67 -10.10 12.77
CA GLY A 55 1.20 -8.75 12.55
C GLY A 55 2.73 -8.74 12.42
N LEU A 56 3.43 -9.48 13.29
CA LEU A 56 4.88 -9.62 13.22
C LEU A 56 5.34 -10.28 11.92
N ALA A 57 4.69 -11.37 11.51
CA ALA A 57 5.02 -12.07 10.28
C ALA A 57 4.76 -11.19 9.04
N TYR A 58 3.67 -10.43 9.03
CA TYR A 58 3.39 -9.47 7.96
C TYR A 58 4.41 -8.32 7.91
N SER A 59 4.85 -7.78 9.06
CA SER A 59 5.93 -6.78 9.10
C SER A 59 7.21 -7.33 8.47
N ALA A 60 7.59 -8.57 8.79
CA ALA A 60 8.78 -9.21 8.23
C ALA A 60 8.67 -9.45 6.72
N LEU A 61 7.45 -9.64 6.21
CA LEU A 61 7.15 -9.72 4.77
C LEU A 61 7.02 -8.35 4.10
N LYS A 62 7.23 -7.24 4.82
CA LYS A 62 7.01 -5.84 4.37
C LYS A 62 5.56 -5.55 3.93
N GLN A 63 4.62 -6.36 4.41
CA GLN A 63 3.18 -6.17 4.20
C GLN A 63 2.63 -5.31 5.34
N TYR A 64 2.98 -4.03 5.34
CA TYR A 64 2.78 -3.15 6.49
C TYR A 64 1.30 -2.82 6.76
N LYS A 65 0.46 -2.81 5.72
CA LYS A 65 -0.98 -2.60 5.86
C LYS A 65 -1.63 -3.76 6.62
N GLU A 66 -1.38 -4.99 6.18
CA GLU A 66 -1.90 -6.21 6.80
C GLU A 66 -1.32 -6.40 8.21
N SER A 67 -0.06 -6.00 8.41
CA SER A 67 0.56 -5.96 9.74
C SER A 67 -0.19 -5.03 10.69
N LEU A 68 -0.48 -3.81 10.24
CA LEU A 68 -1.20 -2.81 11.02
C LEU A 68 -2.59 -3.32 11.41
N GLU A 69 -3.36 -3.85 10.44
CA GLU A 69 -4.68 -4.42 10.68
C GLU A 69 -4.63 -5.54 11.73
N ALA A 70 -3.67 -6.46 11.62
CA ALA A 70 -3.51 -7.55 12.58
C ALA A 70 -3.17 -7.05 13.99
N TYR A 71 -2.27 -6.08 14.14
CA TYR A 71 -1.94 -5.51 15.44
C TYR A 71 -3.10 -4.71 16.04
N GLN A 72 -3.88 -3.98 15.23
CA GLN A 72 -5.08 -3.30 15.71
C GLN A 72 -6.11 -4.28 16.29
N MET A 73 -6.32 -5.42 15.63
CA MET A 73 -7.17 -6.48 16.18
C MET A 73 -6.62 -7.03 17.50
N ALA A 74 -5.29 -7.22 17.61
CA ALA A 74 -4.67 -7.66 18.85
C ALA A 74 -4.87 -6.63 20.00
N VAL A 75 -4.77 -5.33 19.71
CA VAL A 75 -5.05 -4.25 20.68
C VAL A 75 -6.52 -4.22 21.09
N GLN A 76 -7.45 -4.45 20.15
CA GLN A 76 -8.89 -4.51 20.47
C GLN A 76 -9.21 -5.64 21.45
N LEU A 77 -8.56 -6.80 21.30
CA LEU A 77 -8.74 -7.96 22.16
C LEU A 77 -8.01 -7.83 23.51
N GLU A 78 -6.79 -7.29 23.51
CA GLU A 78 -5.97 -7.08 24.70
C GLU A 78 -5.46 -5.63 24.77
N PRO A 79 -6.31 -4.66 25.17
CA PRO A 79 -5.94 -3.25 25.14
C PRO A 79 -4.83 -2.90 26.13
N GLY A 80 -4.60 -3.70 27.17
CA GLY A 80 -3.52 -3.49 28.15
C GLY A 80 -2.14 -3.97 27.69
N ASN A 81 -2.03 -4.59 26.51
CA ASN A 81 -0.77 -5.12 26.01
C ASN A 81 0.02 -4.02 25.27
N GLU A 82 0.98 -3.42 25.97
CA GLU A 82 1.79 -2.31 25.41
C GLU A 82 2.60 -2.73 24.18
N SER A 83 3.01 -4.00 24.09
CA SER A 83 3.76 -4.50 22.92
C SER A 83 2.93 -4.41 21.64
N TYR A 84 1.62 -4.66 21.69
CA TYR A 84 0.76 -4.52 20.50
C TYR A 84 0.62 -3.05 20.08
N ARG A 85 0.48 -2.15 21.05
CA ARG A 85 0.39 -0.70 20.78
C ARG A 85 1.67 -0.14 20.16
N VAL A 86 2.82 -0.56 20.67
CA VAL A 86 4.12 -0.19 20.08
C VAL A 86 4.22 -0.70 18.65
N ASN A 87 3.82 -1.95 18.39
CA ASN A 87 3.89 -2.52 17.06
C ASN A 87 2.88 -1.88 16.06
N VAL A 88 1.72 -1.41 16.52
CA VAL A 88 0.80 -0.59 15.67
C VAL A 88 1.54 0.63 15.13
N LYS A 89 2.22 1.39 16.00
CA LYS A 89 2.97 2.59 15.60
C LYS A 89 4.09 2.26 14.61
N ILE A 90 4.84 1.19 14.88
CA ILE A 90 5.90 0.71 13.97
C ILE A 90 5.33 0.36 12.60
N SER A 91 4.18 -0.33 12.55
CA SER A 91 3.54 -0.69 11.28
C SER A 91 2.99 0.51 10.53
N GLU A 92 2.44 1.51 11.23
CA GLU A 92 2.03 2.79 10.64
C GLU A 92 3.21 3.56 10.02
N ASP A 93 4.32 3.67 10.76
CA ASP A 93 5.50 4.38 10.29
C ASP A 93 6.14 3.68 9.08
N ASN A 94 6.25 2.35 9.12
CA ASN A 94 6.74 1.57 7.99
C ASN A 94 5.82 1.67 6.78
N LEU A 95 4.50 1.73 6.98
CA LEU A 95 3.53 1.92 5.90
C LEU A 95 3.73 3.29 5.23
N LYS A 96 3.84 4.37 6.02
CA LYS A 96 4.10 5.73 5.52
C LYS A 96 5.41 5.84 4.76
N GLN A 97 6.47 5.18 5.23
CA GLN A 97 7.76 5.18 4.53
C GLN A 97 7.74 4.37 3.23
N SER A 98 6.87 3.37 3.15
CA SER A 98 6.77 2.47 1.98
C SER A 98 5.85 3.00 0.90
N THR A 99 4.91 3.86 1.25
CA THR A 99 4.23 4.73 0.29
C THR A 99 5.08 5.99 0.16
N PRO A 100 5.96 6.15 -0.85
CA PRO A 100 6.57 7.45 -1.04
C PRO A 100 5.43 8.46 -1.10
N GLU A 101 5.45 9.45 -0.20
CA GLU A 101 4.56 10.58 -0.32
C GLU A 101 4.71 11.06 -1.75
N MET A 102 3.68 10.89 -2.59
CA MET A 102 3.67 11.56 -3.87
C MET A 102 3.82 13.03 -3.53
N PRO A 103 4.92 13.69 -3.94
CA PRO A 103 5.07 15.10 -3.65
C PRO A 103 3.82 15.80 -4.15
N SER A 104 3.39 16.85 -3.45
CA SER A 104 2.21 17.62 -3.86
C SER A 104 2.32 17.95 -5.35
N LEU A 105 1.17 18.08 -6.04
CA LEU A 105 1.18 18.43 -7.46
C LEU A 105 2.06 19.68 -7.73
N ALA A 106 2.08 20.62 -6.78
CA ALA A 106 2.99 21.77 -6.76
C ALA A 106 4.48 21.37 -6.66
N ALA A 107 4.87 20.51 -5.72
CA ALA A 107 6.26 20.04 -5.60
C ALA A 107 6.72 19.20 -6.81
N ARG A 108 5.80 18.47 -7.45
CA ARG A 108 6.06 17.75 -8.70
C ARG A 108 6.22 18.72 -9.88
N ALA A 109 5.40 19.77 -9.93
CA ALA A 109 5.49 20.82 -10.93
C ALA A 109 6.80 21.62 -10.76
N ASP A 110 7.16 22.05 -9.54
CA ASP A 110 8.42 22.75 -9.27
C ASP A 110 9.65 21.92 -9.64
N ALA A 111 9.63 20.61 -9.34
CA ALA A 111 10.72 19.71 -9.73
C ALA A 111 10.80 19.47 -11.25
N ALA A 112 9.66 19.49 -11.96
CA ALA A 112 9.61 19.36 -13.42
C ALA A 112 9.92 20.68 -14.16
N LEU A 113 9.64 21.82 -13.53
CA LEU A 113 9.89 23.18 -14.03
C LEU A 113 11.30 23.68 -13.66
N GLY A 114 11.97 22.99 -12.73
CA GLY A 114 13.35 23.22 -12.31
C GLY A 114 14.38 22.78 -13.36
N GLY A 115 14.46 23.51 -14.47
CA GLY A 115 15.55 23.38 -15.45
C GLY A 115 15.06 23.43 -16.89
N SER A 116 14.92 24.66 -17.40
CA SER A 116 14.83 25.18 -18.79
C SER A 116 14.82 24.29 -20.05
N ALA A 117 14.38 23.03 -20.03
CA ALA A 117 14.40 22.16 -21.22
C ALA A 117 13.23 21.17 -21.34
N ILE A 118 12.44 20.95 -20.28
CA ILE A 118 11.40 19.89 -20.25
C ILE A 118 10.01 20.42 -20.62
N LEU A 119 9.78 21.74 -20.61
CA LEU A 119 8.48 22.35 -20.92
C LEU A 119 7.97 21.98 -22.32
N GLY A 120 8.86 21.86 -23.31
CA GLY A 120 8.49 21.38 -24.64
C GLY A 120 8.06 19.90 -24.64
N ILE A 121 8.76 19.04 -23.91
CA ILE A 121 8.55 17.58 -23.96
C ILE A 121 7.30 17.16 -23.17
N VAL A 122 7.01 17.79 -22.03
CA VAL A 122 5.85 17.43 -21.20
C VAL A 122 4.56 18.07 -21.73
N ALA A 123 4.62 19.30 -22.25
CA ALA A 123 3.48 19.89 -22.96
C ALA A 123 3.17 19.08 -24.22
N ASP A 124 4.17 18.71 -25.04
CA ASP A 124 3.96 17.83 -26.19
C ASP A 124 3.50 16.42 -25.78
N ALA A 125 3.96 15.84 -24.67
CA ALA A 125 3.47 14.52 -24.23
C ALA A 125 2.01 14.56 -23.75
N ILE A 126 1.57 15.68 -23.16
CA ILE A 126 0.19 15.89 -22.74
C ILE A 126 -0.70 16.24 -23.95
N LEU A 127 -0.19 16.98 -24.93
CA LEU A 127 -0.91 17.35 -26.16
C LEU A 127 -0.95 16.20 -27.19
N LEU A 128 0.16 15.47 -27.42
CA LEU A 128 0.22 14.27 -28.27
C LEU A 128 -0.43 13.05 -27.62
N GLY A 129 -0.48 12.96 -26.28
CA GLY A 129 -1.19 11.91 -25.56
C GLY A 129 -2.71 11.92 -25.78
N VAL A 130 -3.26 13.06 -26.21
CA VAL A 130 -4.67 13.19 -26.62
C VAL A 130 -4.85 12.91 -28.13
N ALA A 131 -3.77 12.89 -28.92
CA ALA A 131 -3.85 12.86 -30.39
C ALA A 131 -3.35 11.58 -31.10
N ARG A 132 -2.56 10.68 -30.48
CA ARG A 132 -2.18 9.41 -31.14
C ARG A 132 -2.11 8.22 -30.19
N ALA A 133 -2.95 7.22 -30.47
CA ALA A 133 -2.90 5.90 -29.88
C ALA A 133 -1.57 5.18 -30.21
N GLY A 134 -0.97 4.57 -29.18
CA GLY A 134 0.17 3.66 -29.28
C GLY A 134 0.76 3.42 -27.90
N SER A 135 0.50 2.23 -27.34
CA SER A 135 1.14 1.65 -26.14
C SER A 135 2.51 2.26 -25.86
N ASP A 136 2.70 3.07 -24.82
CA ASP A 136 3.52 2.63 -23.67
C ASP A 136 3.44 3.59 -22.45
N ILE A 137 2.58 4.62 -22.47
CA ILE A 137 2.48 5.61 -21.36
C ILE A 137 1.27 5.36 -20.43
N VAL A 138 0.35 4.46 -20.82
CA VAL A 138 -0.94 4.22 -20.12
C VAL A 138 -0.77 3.49 -18.76
N GLY A 139 0.40 2.92 -18.46
CA GLY A 139 0.60 2.09 -17.28
C GLY A 139 0.38 2.77 -15.92
N ASN A 140 0.41 4.11 -15.85
CA ASN A 140 0.28 4.86 -14.59
C ASN A 140 -1.11 5.48 -14.33
N PHE A 141 -2.08 5.30 -15.24
CA PHE A 141 -3.44 5.84 -15.09
C PHE A 141 -4.53 4.75 -15.10
N THR A 142 -4.14 3.48 -15.17
CA THR A 142 -5.03 2.32 -15.11
C THR A 142 -5.68 2.19 -13.72
N GLY A 143 -6.80 2.88 -13.52
CA GLY A 143 -7.60 2.81 -12.30
C GLY A 143 -8.37 4.10 -11.98
N MET A 144 -8.11 5.19 -12.68
CA MET A 144 -8.84 6.45 -12.48
C MET A 144 -10.08 6.47 -13.36
N SER A 145 -11.24 6.82 -12.78
CA SER A 145 -12.47 7.02 -13.56
C SER A 145 -12.34 8.25 -14.46
N ASP A 146 -12.99 8.24 -15.63
CA ASP A 146 -12.97 9.33 -16.61
C ASP A 146 -13.28 10.71 -16.01
N ALA A 147 -14.15 10.78 -15.00
CA ALA A 147 -14.48 12.02 -14.30
C ALA A 147 -13.30 12.63 -13.54
N VAL A 148 -12.41 11.80 -12.99
CA VAL A 148 -11.22 12.24 -12.25
C VAL A 148 -10.15 12.73 -13.21
N ILE A 149 -10.00 12.04 -14.35
CA ILE A 149 -9.10 12.46 -15.43
C ILE A 149 -9.57 13.81 -15.99
N ALA A 150 -10.87 13.96 -16.25
CA ALA A 150 -11.45 15.20 -16.75
C ALA A 150 -11.29 16.37 -15.78
N GLY A 151 -11.45 16.14 -14.46
CA GLY A 151 -11.21 17.16 -13.44
C GLY A 151 -9.76 17.64 -13.42
N ILE A 152 -8.80 16.71 -13.47
CA ILE A 152 -7.36 17.04 -13.48
C ILE A 152 -7.00 17.86 -14.72
N VAL A 153 -7.52 17.46 -15.89
CA VAL A 153 -7.30 18.20 -17.14
C VAL A 153 -7.91 19.60 -17.06
N SER A 154 -9.14 19.71 -16.56
CA SER A 154 -9.82 21.00 -16.41
C SER A 154 -9.05 21.94 -15.49
N ASP A 155 -8.60 21.47 -14.33
CA ASP A 155 -7.87 22.28 -13.36
C ASP A 155 -6.49 22.70 -13.88
N THR A 156 -5.84 21.81 -14.66
CA THR A 156 -4.55 22.10 -15.28
C THR A 156 -4.70 23.17 -16.37
N MET A 157 -5.74 23.07 -17.21
CA MET A 157 -6.02 24.04 -18.27
C MET A 157 -6.55 25.38 -17.73
N ALA A 158 -7.11 25.40 -16.52
CA ALA A 158 -7.56 26.61 -15.84
C ALA A 158 -6.41 27.36 -15.12
N SER A 159 -5.22 26.77 -15.04
CA SER A 159 -4.06 27.40 -14.41
C SER A 159 -3.64 28.66 -15.19
N PRO A 160 -3.50 29.84 -14.55
CA PRO A 160 -3.08 31.07 -15.22
C PRO A 160 -1.75 30.94 -15.95
N SER A 161 -0.82 30.15 -15.43
CA SER A 161 0.48 29.90 -16.04
C SER A 161 0.38 29.07 -17.33
N VAL A 162 -0.61 28.17 -17.40
CA VAL A 162 -0.88 27.35 -18.59
C VAL A 162 -1.63 28.19 -19.64
N GLN A 163 -2.57 29.04 -19.22
CA GLN A 163 -3.27 29.96 -20.12
C GLN A 163 -2.33 30.98 -20.76
N SER A 164 -1.45 31.60 -19.98
CA SER A 164 -0.44 32.52 -20.52
C SER A 164 0.45 31.85 -21.57
N TYR A 165 0.84 30.60 -21.34
CA TYR A 165 1.65 29.85 -22.30
C TYR A 165 0.87 29.49 -23.56
N ILE A 166 -0.43 29.15 -23.44
CA ILE A 166 -1.30 28.90 -24.58
C ILE A 166 -1.48 30.17 -25.40
N ASP A 167 -1.74 31.31 -24.77
CA ASP A 167 -1.91 32.60 -25.43
C ASP A 167 -0.63 33.00 -26.19
N ASP A 168 0.55 32.86 -25.57
CA ASP A 168 1.84 33.14 -26.22
C ASP A 168 2.07 32.26 -27.46
N VAL A 169 1.74 30.97 -27.37
CA VAL A 169 1.88 30.02 -28.51
C VAL A 169 0.86 30.33 -29.61
N VAL A 170 -0.37 30.71 -29.27
CA VAL A 170 -1.40 31.09 -30.24
C VAL A 170 -1.02 32.39 -30.96
N GLU A 171 -0.42 33.34 -30.24
CA GLU A 171 0.05 34.60 -30.81
C GLU A 171 1.21 34.38 -31.81
N ASP A 172 2.17 33.51 -31.46
CA ASP A 172 3.28 33.10 -32.34
C ASP A 172 2.81 32.35 -33.60
N MET A 173 1.69 31.61 -33.53
CA MET A 173 1.09 30.92 -34.69
C MET A 173 0.24 31.84 -35.57
N SER A 174 -0.10 33.03 -35.09
CA SER A 174 -0.92 34.02 -35.80
C SER A 174 -0.12 35.12 -36.51
N SER A 175 1.21 35.09 -36.34
CA SER A 175 2.20 36.02 -36.91
C SER A 175 2.88 35.45 -38.16
#